data_AF-A0A920IW37-F1
#
_entry.id   AF-A0A920IW37-F1
#
_cell.length_a   1.000
_cell.length_b   1.000
_cell.length_c   1.000
_cell.angle_alpha   90.00
_cell.angle_beta   90.00
_cell.angle_gamma   90.00
#
_symmetry.space_group_name_H-M   'P 1'
#
loop_
_entity.id
_entity.type
_entity.pdbx_description
1 polymer ?
#
loop_
_entity_poly.entity_id
_entity_poly.type
_entity_poly.pdbx_seq_one_letter_code
_entity_poly.pdbx_strand_id
1 'polypeptide(L)'
;MRVRSMQMNDAHIYCTEEQFKDEFIGVCNLYMDYFKIFGIEKYEMRLSLHDPKGLGEKFIDNAELWKKTEDDVRNALKSANLKFVESVGDAAFYGPKIDVQVWSSIGREFTLATNQVDFAIPERFDF
;
A
#
# COMPACT_ATOMS: atom_id res chain seq x y z
N MET A 1 -9.52 4.68 16.67
CA MET A 1 -9.80 3.68 17.73
C MET A 1 -8.75 2.58 17.65
N ARG A 2 -8.49 1.85 18.73
CA ARG A 2 -7.60 0.66 18.70
C ARG A 2 -8.30 -0.45 19.49
N VAL A 3 -8.50 -1.59 18.86
CA VAL A 3 -9.24 -2.74 19.41
C VAL A 3 -8.34 -3.98 19.41
N ARG A 4 -8.75 -5.03 20.13
CA ARG A 4 -8.06 -6.32 20.15
C ARG A 4 -8.56 -7.29 19.08
N SER A 5 -9.80 -7.14 18.63
CA SER A 5 -10.41 -7.97 17.59
C SER A 5 -11.12 -7.06 16.60
N MET A 6 -10.94 -7.34 15.31
CA MET A 6 -11.55 -6.62 14.20
C MET A 6 -11.85 -7.61 13.07
N GLN A 7 -12.87 -7.31 12.28
CA GLN A 7 -13.14 -7.96 11.01
C GLN A 7 -12.71 -6.97 9.93
N MET A 8 -11.64 -7.30 9.22
CA MET A 8 -11.13 -6.47 8.13
C MET A 8 -11.88 -6.81 6.85
N ASN A 9 -12.14 -5.80 6.03
CA ASN A 9 -12.53 -6.03 4.64
C ASN A 9 -11.26 -6.39 3.85
N ASP A 10 -10.75 -7.59 4.11
CA ASP A 10 -9.45 -8.07 3.65
C ASP A 10 -9.58 -8.91 2.38
N ALA A 11 -8.62 -8.77 1.47
CA ALA A 11 -8.59 -9.47 0.20
C ALA A 11 -7.15 -9.57 -0.31
N HIS A 12 -6.84 -10.69 -0.98
CA HIS A 12 -5.53 -10.93 -1.60
C HIS A 12 -5.73 -11.22 -3.09
N ILE A 13 -5.07 -10.46 -3.94
CA ILE A 13 -5.15 -10.58 -5.41
C ILE A 13 -3.84 -11.18 -5.90
N TYR A 14 -3.92 -12.37 -6.49
CA TYR A 14 -2.80 -13.01 -7.18
C TYR A 14 -2.88 -12.65 -8.66
N CYS A 15 -1.85 -11.99 -9.17
CA CYS A 15 -1.78 -11.53 -10.55
C CYS A 15 -0.35 -11.68 -11.09
N THR A 16 -0.24 -11.71 -12.42
CA THR A 16 1.06 -11.70 -13.09
C THR A 16 1.71 -10.31 -13.03
N GLU A 17 3.02 -10.21 -13.26
CA GLU A 17 3.71 -8.90 -13.33
C GLU A 17 3.10 -7.97 -14.39
N GLU A 18 2.61 -8.53 -15.51
CA GLU A 18 1.97 -7.75 -16.57
C GLU A 18 0.63 -7.14 -16.13
N GLN A 19 -0.10 -7.83 -15.26
CA GLN A 19 -1.40 -7.39 -14.73
C GLN A 19 -1.27 -6.46 -13.52
N PHE A 20 -0.12 -6.50 -12.82
CA PHE A 20 0.10 -5.81 -11.55
C PHE A 20 -0.38 -4.36 -11.56
N LYS A 21 0.03 -3.60 -12.58
CA LYS A 21 -0.27 -2.17 -12.68
C LYS A 21 -1.78 -1.92 -12.72
N ASP A 22 -2.50 -2.67 -13.56
CA ASP A 22 -3.93 -2.47 -13.78
C ASP A 22 -4.73 -2.91 -12.55
N GLU A 23 -4.37 -4.03 -11.93
CA GLU A 23 -4.99 -4.51 -10.68
C GLU A 23 -4.75 -3.52 -9.52
N PHE A 24 -3.51 -3.05 -9.37
CA PHE A 24 -3.15 -2.11 -8.31
C PHE A 24 -3.93 -0.79 -8.44
N ILE A 25 -4.01 -0.23 -9.65
CA ILE A 25 -4.80 0.98 -9.93
C ILE A 25 -6.30 0.70 -9.77
N GLY A 26 -6.78 -0.48 -10.15
CA GLY A 26 -8.17 -0.91 -9.98
C GLY A 26 -8.59 -0.85 -8.51
N VAL A 27 -7.77 -1.40 -7.61
CA VAL A 27 -7.99 -1.32 -6.15
C VAL A 27 -7.93 0.13 -5.68
N CYS A 28 -7.01 0.93 -6.20
CA CYS A 28 -6.96 2.36 -5.88
C CYS A 28 -8.26 3.08 -6.23
N ASN A 29 -8.78 2.85 -7.43
CA ASN A 29 -10.04 3.44 -7.88
C ASN A 29 -11.23 2.97 -7.05
N LEU A 30 -11.25 1.69 -6.66
CA LEU A 30 -12.32 1.11 -5.84
C LEU A 30 -12.54 1.88 -4.54
N TYR A 31 -11.50 2.09 -3.73
CA TYR A 31 -11.68 2.83 -2.48
C TYR A 31 -11.96 4.32 -2.71
N MET A 32 -11.47 4.90 -3.81
CA MET A 32 -11.76 6.29 -4.17
C MET A 32 -13.24 6.48 -4.52
N ASP A 33 -13.87 5.50 -5.17
CA ASP A 33 -15.31 5.53 -5.44
C ASP A 33 -16.12 5.37 -4.15
N TYR A 34 -15.69 4.50 -3.22
CA TYR A 34 -16.29 4.44 -1.90
C TYR A 34 -16.16 5.75 -1.12
N PHE A 35 -15.02 6.43 -1.19
CA PHE A 35 -14.85 7.73 -0.53
C PHE A 35 -15.84 8.76 -1.06
N LYS A 36 -16.14 8.78 -2.36
CA LYS A 36 -17.20 9.63 -2.94
C LYS A 36 -18.58 9.26 -2.38
N ILE A 37 -18.91 7.96 -2.33
CA ILE A 37 -20.20 7.46 -1.85
C ILE A 37 -20.42 7.85 -0.37
N PHE A 38 -19.38 7.74 0.45
CA PHE A 38 -19.45 8.03 1.89
C PHE A 38 -19.14 9.49 2.25
N GLY A 39 -18.83 10.35 1.28
CA GLY A 39 -18.50 11.76 1.53
C GLY A 39 -17.17 11.98 2.27
N ILE A 40 -16.19 11.09 2.06
CA ILE A 40 -14.85 11.22 2.63
C ILE A 40 -14.01 12.12 1.72
N GLU A 41 -13.97 13.41 2.05
CA GLU A 41 -13.26 14.42 1.23
C GLU A 41 -11.80 14.64 1.70
N LYS A 42 -11.53 14.41 2.98
CA LYS A 42 -10.22 14.66 3.59
C LYS A 42 -9.45 13.36 3.78
N TYR A 43 -8.58 13.05 2.82
CA TYR A 43 -7.65 11.92 2.89
C TYR A 43 -6.28 12.28 2.28
N GLU A 44 -5.25 11.53 2.66
CA GLU A 44 -3.91 11.59 2.06
C GLU A 44 -3.45 10.18 1.72
N MET A 45 -2.99 9.96 0.49
CA MET A 45 -2.37 8.70 0.10
C MET A 45 -0.88 8.76 0.41
N ARG A 46 -0.36 7.78 1.12
CA ARG A 46 1.05 7.67 1.51
C ARG A 46 1.66 6.42 0.89
N LEU A 47 2.63 6.61 0.00
CA LEU A 47 3.50 5.55 -0.49
C LEU A 47 4.57 5.27 0.56
N SER A 48 4.37 4.19 1.29
CA SER A 48 5.26 3.73 2.35
C SER A 48 6.38 2.88 1.74
N LEU A 49 7.62 3.37 1.85
CA LEU A 49 8.86 2.81 1.31
C LEU A 49 9.67 2.11 2.41
N HIS A 50 10.59 1.22 2.03
CA HIS A 50 11.56 0.68 2.98
C HIS A 50 12.59 1.74 3.39
N ASP A 51 13.15 1.58 4.59
CA ASP A 51 14.39 2.25 4.96
C ASP A 51 15.56 1.30 4.64
N PRO A 52 16.50 1.67 3.75
CA PRO A 52 17.67 0.86 3.45
C PRO A 52 18.48 0.46 4.68
N LYS A 53 18.44 1.24 5.76
CA LYS A 53 19.13 0.91 7.03
C LYS A 53 18.53 -0.28 7.75
N GLY A 54 17.27 -0.63 7.46
CA GLY A 54 16.57 -1.77 8.06
C GLY A 54 16.60 -3.04 7.20
N LEU A 55 17.35 -3.04 6.10
CA LEU A 55 17.45 -4.18 5.19
C LEU A 55 18.12 -5.38 5.90
N GLY A 56 17.50 -6.55 5.81
CA GLY A 56 17.95 -7.78 6.48
C GLY A 56 17.58 -7.89 7.97
N GLU A 57 17.04 -6.82 8.58
CA GLU A 57 16.52 -6.84 9.95
C GLU A 57 15.00 -6.68 9.99
N LYS A 58 14.52 -5.50 9.59
CA LYS A 58 13.09 -5.16 9.55
C LYS A 58 12.47 -5.51 8.20
N PHE A 59 13.26 -5.41 7.13
CA PHE A 59 12.83 -5.65 5.76
C PHE A 59 13.55 -6.86 5.18
N ILE A 60 12.93 -7.53 4.21
CA ILE A 60 13.58 -8.63 3.48
C ILE A 60 14.92 -8.16 2.88
N ASP A 61 15.94 -9.02 2.94
CA ASP A 61 17.29 -8.72 2.45
C ASP A 61 17.38 -8.85 0.93
N ASN A 62 16.67 -7.98 0.21
CA ASN A 62 16.66 -7.95 -1.24
C ASN A 62 16.47 -6.51 -1.76
N ALA A 63 17.55 -5.73 -1.77
CA ALA A 63 17.52 -4.32 -2.18
C ALA A 63 17.04 -4.12 -3.63
N GLU A 64 17.37 -5.05 -4.54
CA GLU A 64 16.97 -4.96 -5.95
C GLU A 64 15.45 -5.09 -6.10
N LEU A 65 14.86 -6.07 -5.40
CA LEU A 65 13.41 -6.28 -5.39
C LEU A 65 12.68 -5.09 -4.75
N TRP A 66 13.18 -4.56 -3.64
CA TRP A 66 12.63 -3.34 -3.04
C TRP A 66 12.61 -2.17 -4.03
N LYS A 67 13.73 -1.92 -4.70
CA LYS A 67 13.81 -0.83 -5.67
C LYS A 67 12.85 -1.03 -6.84
N LYS A 68 12.83 -2.23 -7.45
CA LYS A 68 11.91 -2.57 -8.55
C LYS A 68 10.48 -2.26 -8.16
N THR A 69 10.07 -2.75 -7.00
CA THR A 69 8.68 -2.76 -6.58
C THR A 69 8.19 -1.40 -6.10
N GLU A 70 9.04 -0.62 -5.45
CA GLU A 70 8.77 0.77 -5.15
C GLU A 70 8.62 1.61 -6.42
N ASP A 71 9.46 1.37 -7.42
CA ASP A 71 9.37 2.03 -8.72
C ASP A 71 8.08 1.63 -9.45
N ASP A 72 7.69 0.36 -9.44
CA ASP A 72 6.46 -0.13 -10.06
C ASP A 72 5.22 0.53 -9.45
N VAL A 73 5.12 0.56 -8.12
CA VAL A 73 4.02 1.25 -7.41
C VAL A 73 4.03 2.74 -7.72
N ARG A 74 5.19 3.40 -7.64
CA ARG A 74 5.35 4.83 -7.93
C ARG A 74 4.90 5.16 -9.36
N ASN A 75 5.28 4.33 -10.32
CA ASN A 75 4.92 4.51 -11.73
C ASN A 75 3.42 4.26 -11.97
N ALA A 76 2.84 3.25 -11.32
CA ALA A 76 1.40 2.99 -11.39
C ALA A 76 0.61 4.21 -10.91
N LEU A 77 0.93 4.74 -9.73
CA LEU A 77 0.27 5.92 -9.14
C LEU A 77 0.42 7.17 -10.01
N LYS A 78 1.63 7.44 -10.51
CA LYS A 78 1.90 8.56 -11.43
C LYS A 78 1.09 8.43 -12.71
N SER A 79 1.02 7.23 -13.29
CA SER A 79 0.26 6.99 -14.52
C SER A 79 -1.24 7.16 -14.35
N ALA A 80 -1.77 6.87 -13.16
CA ALA A 80 -3.15 7.11 -12.78
C ALA A 80 -3.43 8.56 -12.32
N ASN A 81 -2.41 9.43 -12.31
CA ASN A 81 -2.48 10.81 -11.83
C ASN A 81 -3.02 10.90 -10.37
N LEU A 82 -2.70 9.91 -9.55
CA LEU A 82 -3.07 9.88 -8.13
C LEU A 82 -2.05 10.69 -7.33
N LYS A 83 -2.55 11.57 -6.46
CA LYS A 83 -1.69 12.36 -5.56
C LYS A 83 -1.30 11.50 -4.37
N PHE A 84 0.00 11.42 -4.10
CA PHE A 84 0.54 10.73 -2.93
C PHE A 84 1.77 11.45 -2.37
N VAL A 85 2.10 11.14 -1.12
CA VAL A 85 3.36 11.52 -0.47
C VAL A 85 4.17 10.26 -0.19
N GLU A 86 5.50 10.36 -0.22
CA GLU A 86 6.37 9.23 0.14
C GLU A 86 6.69 9.27 1.64
N SER A 87 6.71 8.09 2.27
CA SER A 87 7.14 7.93 3.67
C SER A 87 8.12 6.78 3.79
N VAL A 88 9.33 7.09 4.24
CA VAL A 88 10.43 6.13 4.36
C VAL A 88 10.35 5.41 5.70
N GLY A 89 10.44 4.08 5.67
CA GLY A 89 10.48 3.22 6.86
C GLY A 89 9.11 2.69 7.31
N ASP A 90 8.02 3.11 6.67
CA ASP A 90 6.64 2.73 7.00
C ASP A 90 6.11 1.54 6.17
N ALA A 91 6.91 1.00 5.25
CA ALA A 91 6.55 -0.17 4.45
C ALA A 91 6.25 -1.41 5.31
N ALA A 92 5.57 -2.39 4.72
CA ALA A 92 5.51 -3.73 5.29
C ALA A 92 6.91 -4.37 5.25
N PHE A 93 7.13 -5.47 5.95
CA PHE A 93 8.46 -6.11 5.94
C PHE A 93 8.82 -6.76 4.60
N TYR A 94 7.81 -7.05 3.76
CA TYR A 94 7.92 -7.79 2.49
C TYR A 94 7.67 -6.95 1.23
N GLY A 95 7.32 -5.68 1.36
CA GLY A 95 7.07 -4.83 0.21
C GLY A 95 6.47 -3.45 0.54
N PRO A 96 6.48 -2.54 -0.45
CA PRO A 96 5.88 -1.23 -0.34
C PRO A 96 4.36 -1.31 -0.26
N LYS A 97 3.76 -0.22 0.24
CA LYS A 97 2.31 -0.13 0.33
C LYS A 97 1.81 1.29 0.20
N ILE A 98 0.56 1.40 -0.20
CA ILE A 98 -0.21 2.64 -0.18
C ILE A 98 -1.13 2.62 1.01
N ASP A 99 -0.87 3.50 1.97
CA ASP A 99 -1.73 3.74 3.12
C ASP A 99 -2.58 5.00 2.87
N VAL A 100 -3.90 4.89 2.98
CA VAL A 100 -4.79 6.05 2.92
C VAL A 100 -5.07 6.55 4.34
N GLN A 101 -4.51 7.71 4.65
CA GLN A 101 -4.71 8.40 5.92
C GLN A 101 -5.98 9.23 5.89
N VAL A 102 -6.77 9.14 6.96
CA VAL A 102 -7.96 9.98 7.19
C VAL A 102 -7.91 10.55 8.61
N TRP A 103 -8.76 11.56 8.86
CA TRP A 103 -8.83 12.22 10.16
C TRP A 103 -10.19 12.01 10.81
N SER A 104 -10.17 11.68 12.09
CA SER A 104 -11.38 11.69 12.92
C SER A 104 -11.87 13.12 13.15
N SER A 105 -13.10 13.25 13.65
CA SER A 105 -13.70 14.55 14.03
C SER A 105 -12.89 15.33 15.07
N ILE A 106 -12.05 14.65 15.87
CA ILE A 106 -11.14 15.27 16.85
C ILE A 106 -9.72 15.51 16.31
N GLY A 107 -9.51 15.36 14.99
CA GLY A 107 -8.23 15.63 14.33
C GLY A 107 -7.18 14.53 14.43
N ARG A 108 -7.50 13.38 15.04
CA ARG A 108 -6.57 12.23 15.10
C ARG A 108 -6.53 11.51 13.75
N GLU A 109 -5.32 11.33 13.21
CA GLU A 109 -5.02 10.57 12.00
C GLU A 109 -5.11 9.05 12.23
N PHE A 110 -5.59 8.32 11.22
CA PHE A 110 -5.51 6.86 11.16
C PHE A 110 -5.61 6.36 9.70
N THR A 111 -5.02 5.19 9.44
CA THR A 111 -5.16 4.50 8.16
C THR A 111 -6.55 3.89 8.00
N LEU A 112 -7.24 4.22 6.91
CA LEU A 112 -8.56 3.67 6.58
C LEU A 112 -8.48 2.53 5.56
N ALA A 113 -7.60 2.67 4.57
CA ALA A 113 -7.40 1.68 3.52
C ALA A 113 -5.90 1.47 3.31
N THR A 114 -5.51 0.25 2.96
CA THR A 114 -4.13 -0.09 2.61
C THR A 114 -4.14 -0.99 1.38
N ASN A 115 -3.35 -0.64 0.37
CA ASN A 115 -3.06 -1.51 -0.77
C ASN A 115 -1.58 -1.89 -0.71
N GLN A 116 -1.30 -3.16 -0.43
CA GLN A 116 0.04 -3.68 -0.17
C GLN A 116 0.48 -4.55 -1.33
N VAL A 117 1.77 -4.48 -1.67
CA VAL A 117 2.35 -5.43 -2.61
C VAL A 117 3.26 -6.40 -1.88
N ASP A 118 3.06 -7.68 -2.14
CA ASP A 118 3.80 -8.78 -1.53
C ASP A 118 4.57 -9.55 -2.60
N PHE A 119 5.90 -9.49 -2.51
CA PHE A 119 6.80 -10.17 -3.43
C PHE A 119 7.57 -11.29 -2.75
N ALA A 120 7.41 -11.46 -1.43
CA ALA A 120 8.16 -12.45 -0.67
C ALA A 120 7.36 -13.74 -0.43
N ILE A 121 6.03 -13.63 -0.35
CA ILE A 121 5.16 -14.78 -0.11
C ILE A 121 5.04 -15.71 -1.32
N PRO A 122 4.85 -15.25 -2.57
CA PRO A 122 4.67 -16.16 -3.71
C PRO A 122 5.77 -17.24 -3.82
N GLU A 123 7.04 -16.84 -3.76
CA GLU A 123 8.18 -17.77 -3.80
C GLU A 123 8.20 -18.78 -2.65
N ARG A 124 7.65 -18.42 -1.48
CA ARG A 124 7.61 -19.30 -0.30
C ARG A 124 6.51 -20.37 -0.37
N PHE A 125 5.52 -20.15 -1.23
CA PHE A 125 4.37 -21.04 -1.39
C PHE A 125 4.40 -21.78 -2.74
N ASP A 126 5.54 -21.75 -3.44
CA ASP A 126 5.73 -22.36 -4.75
C ASP A 126 4.69 -21.89 -5.80
N PHE A 127 4.25 -20.63 -5.70
CA PHE A 127 3.40 -19.96 -6.70
C PHE A 127 4.23 -19.28 -7.78
#